data_AF-A0A222AJ15-F1
#
_entry.id   AF-A0A222AJ15-F1
#
_cell.length_a   1.000
_cell.length_b   1.000
_cell.length_c   1.000
_cell.angle_alpha   90.00
_cell.angle_beta   90.00
_cell.angle_gamma   90.00
#
_symmetry.space_group_name_H-M   'P 1'
#
loop_
_entity.id
_entity.type
_entity.pdbx_description
1 polymer ?
#
loop_
_entity_poly.entity_id
_entity_poly.type
_entity_poly.pdbx_seq_one_letter_code
_entity_poly.pdbx_strand_id
1 'polypeptide(L)'
;MITKMQSQANVAVPQSVTTQPQSQQIVGVGVPANAVILKMSDIQQISTVGLLELAHREYQAGDYESAELHCMQLWRQDGTNTGVLLLLSSIHFQCRRLDKSAHFSTLAIKQNPLLAEAYSNLGNVYKERGQLQEALENYRHAVRLKPDFIDGYINLAAALVAAGDMEQAVQAYVTALQYNPDLYCVRSDLGNLLKALGRLDEAK
;
A
#
# COMPACT_ATOMS: atom_id res chain seq x y z
N MET A 1 -10.93 -42.05 53.64
CA MET A 1 -10.02 -41.15 54.37
C MET A 1 -10.65 -39.76 54.33
N ILE A 2 -11.38 -39.26 55.34
CA ILE A 2 -10.93 -38.88 56.71
C ILE A 2 -9.68 -37.97 56.55
N THR A 3 -9.58 -36.69 56.90
CA THR A 3 -10.35 -35.77 57.76
C THR A 3 -9.63 -34.41 57.77
N LYS A 4 -10.39 -33.29 57.81
CA LYS A 4 -10.05 -31.94 58.36
C LYS A 4 -8.87 -31.17 57.70
N MET A 5 -8.73 -29.84 57.77
CA MET A 5 -9.24 -28.88 58.74
C MET A 5 -9.21 -27.46 58.16
N GLN A 6 -10.18 -26.66 58.58
CA GLN A 6 -10.30 -25.22 58.40
C GLN A 6 -9.13 -24.46 59.07
N SER A 7 -8.78 -23.28 58.54
CA SER A 7 -8.40 -22.15 59.38
C SER A 7 -8.87 -20.83 58.76
N GLN A 8 -9.90 -20.26 59.37
CA GLN A 8 -10.32 -18.88 59.16
C GLN A 8 -9.34 -17.98 59.93
N ALA A 9 -8.79 -16.96 59.25
CA ALA A 9 -8.14 -15.83 59.91
C ALA A 9 -8.91 -14.57 59.53
N ASN A 10 -9.80 -14.19 60.44
CA ASN A 10 -10.54 -12.95 60.48
C ASN A 10 -9.63 -11.89 61.11
N VAL A 11 -9.21 -10.86 60.37
CA VAL A 11 -8.51 -9.70 60.94
C VAL A 11 -9.13 -8.41 60.39
N ALA A 12 -9.91 -7.80 61.29
CA ALA A 12 -10.27 -6.40 61.47
C ALA A 12 -9.93 -5.39 60.36
N VAL A 13 -11.02 -4.79 59.85
CA VAL A 13 -11.06 -3.52 59.12
C VAL A 13 -10.83 -2.36 60.09
N PRO A 14 -9.87 -1.44 59.84
CA PRO A 14 -9.88 -0.13 60.45
C PRO A 14 -10.72 0.83 59.59
N GLN A 15 -11.88 1.24 60.11
CA GLN A 15 -12.53 2.47 59.67
C GLN A 15 -11.73 3.66 60.20
N SER A 16 -11.37 4.63 59.34
CA SER A 16 -11.64 6.04 59.62
C SER A 16 -11.07 7.01 58.56
N VAL A 17 -11.89 8.03 58.32
CA VAL A 17 -11.60 9.38 57.81
C VAL A 17 -11.46 9.58 56.30
N THR A 18 -12.63 9.84 55.70
CA THR A 18 -12.82 10.56 54.45
C THR A 18 -12.37 12.01 54.61
N THR A 19 -11.23 12.40 54.04
CA THR A 19 -10.86 13.81 53.84
C THR A 19 -11.19 14.22 52.41
N GLN A 20 -12.14 15.15 52.25
CA GLN A 20 -12.45 15.82 50.98
C GLN A 20 -11.23 16.65 50.53
N PRO A 21 -10.86 16.64 49.23
CA PRO A 21 -9.87 17.59 48.72
C PRO A 21 -10.51 18.97 48.58
N GLN A 22 -9.99 19.95 49.32
CA GLN A 22 -10.33 21.36 49.19
C GLN A 22 -9.86 21.88 47.82
N SER A 23 -10.77 22.59 47.13
CA SER A 23 -10.56 23.28 45.87
C SER A 23 -9.51 24.39 46.03
N GLN A 24 -8.27 24.12 45.61
CA GLN A 24 -7.28 25.17 45.39
C GLN A 24 -7.58 25.89 44.07
N GLN A 25 -7.85 27.19 44.18
CA GLN A 25 -7.92 28.12 43.06
C GLN A 25 -6.59 28.09 42.29
N ILE A 26 -6.63 27.62 41.04
CA ILE A 26 -5.52 27.76 40.11
C ILE A 26 -5.55 29.21 39.62
N VAL A 27 -4.58 30.00 40.08
CA VAL A 27 -4.31 31.35 39.59
C VAL A 27 -4.01 31.26 38.09
N GLY A 28 -4.83 31.93 37.28
CA GLY A 28 -4.70 31.97 35.84
C GLY A 28 -3.40 32.65 35.42
N VAL A 29 -2.43 31.85 34.98
CA VAL A 29 -1.32 32.33 34.17
C VAL A 29 -1.82 32.34 32.73
N GLY A 30 -2.03 33.54 32.18
CA GLY A 30 -2.51 33.76 30.82
C GLY A 30 -1.58 33.13 29.79
N VAL A 31 -2.06 32.07 29.14
CA VAL A 31 -1.48 31.57 27.89
C VAL A 31 -1.92 32.53 26.77
N PRO A 32 -1.02 33.02 25.91
CA PRO A 32 -1.39 33.94 24.84
C PRO A 32 -2.42 33.28 23.90
N ALA A 33 -3.47 34.03 23.59
CA ALA A 33 -4.65 33.61 22.82
C ALA A 33 -4.38 33.46 21.32
N ASN A 34 -3.42 32.60 20.96
CA ASN A 34 -3.18 32.16 19.58
C ASN A 34 -2.93 30.64 19.50
N ALA A 35 -3.55 29.87 20.40
CA ALA A 35 -3.63 28.43 20.25
C ALA A 35 -4.66 28.11 19.15
N VAL A 36 -4.19 27.67 17.98
CA VAL A 36 -5.04 27.11 16.94
C VAL A 36 -5.75 25.89 17.56
N ILE A 37 -7.04 26.01 17.87
CA ILE A 37 -7.84 24.87 18.36
C ILE A 37 -8.11 23.96 17.15
N LEU A 38 -7.23 23.00 16.93
CA LEU A 38 -7.43 21.94 15.95
C LEU A 38 -8.58 21.05 16.41
N LYS A 39 -9.55 20.78 15.54
CA LYS A 39 -10.63 19.85 15.86
C LYS A 39 -10.06 18.43 15.95
N MET A 40 -10.70 17.54 16.71
CA MET A 40 -10.29 16.13 16.78
C MET A 40 -10.24 15.47 15.39
N SER A 41 -11.12 15.88 14.46
CA SER A 41 -11.08 15.48 13.06
C SER A 41 -9.77 15.86 12.37
N ASP A 42 -9.25 17.04 12.68
CA ASP A 42 -8.03 17.58 12.06
C ASP A 42 -6.80 16.86 12.63
N ILE A 43 -6.78 16.59 13.93
CA ILE A 43 -5.73 15.77 14.59
C ILE A 43 -5.75 14.34 14.05
N GLN A 44 -6.93 13.76 13.87
CA GLN A 44 -7.07 12.41 13.34
C GLN A 44 -6.64 12.34 11.87
N GLN A 45 -6.99 13.32 11.04
CA GLN A 45 -6.50 13.40 9.66
C GLN A 45 -4.99 13.62 9.56
N ILE A 46 -4.39 14.46 10.41
CA ILE A 46 -2.93 14.61 10.47
C ILE A 46 -2.28 13.27 10.84
N SER A 47 -2.88 12.52 11.78
CA SER A 47 -2.40 11.20 12.16
C SER A 47 -2.49 10.16 11.03
N THR A 48 -3.54 10.20 10.19
CA THR A 48 -3.69 9.26 9.08
C THR A 48 -2.72 9.56 7.94
N VAL A 49 -2.50 10.83 7.61
CA VAL A 49 -1.52 11.23 6.59
C VAL A 49 -0.10 10.85 7.03
N GLY A 50 0.29 11.16 8.26
CA GLY A 50 1.61 10.79 8.79
C GLY A 50 1.83 9.28 8.82
N LEU A 51 0.80 8.50 9.17
CA LEU A 51 0.87 7.05 9.19
C LEU A 51 0.96 6.44 7.78
N LEU A 52 0.27 7.02 6.79
CA LEU A 52 0.37 6.57 5.40
C LEU A 52 1.76 6.84 4.84
N GLU A 53 2.33 8.03 5.09
CA GLU A 53 3.71 8.33 4.69
C GLU A 53 4.72 7.39 5.33
N LEU A 54 4.54 7.04 6.61
CA LEU A 54 5.38 6.07 7.30
C LEU A 54 5.31 4.70 6.61
N ALA A 55 4.10 4.20 6.33
CA ALA A 55 3.90 2.92 5.65
C ALA A 55 4.55 2.91 4.24
N HIS A 56 4.51 4.02 3.51
CA HIS A 56 5.21 4.16 2.23
C HIS A 56 6.73 4.08 2.39
N ARG A 57 7.31 4.74 3.41
CA ARG A 57 8.76 4.68 3.67
C ARG A 57 9.20 3.29 4.07
N GLU A 58 8.43 2.61 4.91
CA GLU A 58 8.69 1.21 5.31
C GLU A 58 8.63 0.27 4.11
N TYR A 59 7.62 0.42 3.24
CA TYR A 59 7.53 -0.32 1.99
C TYR A 59 8.76 -0.10 1.09
N GLN A 60 9.20 1.15 0.94
CA GLN A 60 10.40 1.49 0.17
C GLN A 60 11.69 0.94 0.80
N ALA A 61 11.74 0.84 2.13
CA ALA A 61 12.84 0.23 2.86
C ALA A 61 12.81 -1.31 2.82
N GLY A 62 11.73 -1.92 2.31
CA GLY A 62 11.52 -3.36 2.29
C GLY A 62 11.00 -3.94 3.61
N ASP A 63 10.66 -3.10 4.59
CA ASP A 63 9.99 -3.50 5.83
C ASP A 63 8.48 -3.69 5.57
N TYR A 64 8.16 -4.77 4.87
CA TYR A 64 6.79 -5.09 4.49
C TYR A 64 5.90 -5.46 5.66
N GLU A 65 6.48 -5.90 6.79
CA GLU A 65 5.72 -6.30 7.98
C GLU A 65 5.17 -5.08 8.71
N SER A 66 6.03 -4.08 8.98
CA SER A 66 5.60 -2.80 9.56
C SER A 66 4.64 -2.06 8.63
N ALA A 67 4.96 -2.02 7.33
CA ALA A 67 4.10 -1.38 6.33
C ALA A 67 2.70 -2.02 6.28
N GLU A 68 2.61 -3.37 6.31
CA GLU A 68 1.32 -4.06 6.36
C GLU A 68 0.54 -3.69 7.62
N LEU A 69 1.19 -3.68 8.79
CA LEU A 69 0.55 -3.35 10.06
C LEU A 69 -0.09 -1.96 10.03
N HIS A 70 0.68 -0.96 9.59
CA HIS A 70 0.20 0.42 9.50
C HIS A 70 -0.90 0.58 8.44
N CYS A 71 -0.75 -0.04 7.26
CA CYS A 71 -1.79 -0.02 6.24
C CYS A 71 -3.08 -0.72 6.70
N MET A 72 -2.99 -1.84 7.40
CA MET A 72 -4.16 -2.54 7.94
C MET A 72 -4.86 -1.71 9.02
N GLN A 73 -4.10 -0.95 9.83
CA GLN A 73 -4.69 0.00 10.77
C GLN A 73 -5.45 1.11 10.04
N LEU A 74 -4.86 1.72 9.00
CA LEU A 74 -5.53 2.74 8.19
C LEU A 74 -6.78 2.19 7.52
N TRP A 75 -6.72 0.99 6.95
CA TRP A 75 -7.85 0.36 6.28
C TRP A 75 -9.01 0.03 7.24
N ARG A 76 -8.71 -0.32 8.50
CA ARG A 76 -9.76 -0.51 9.53
C ARG A 76 -10.48 0.79 9.90
N GLN A 77 -9.80 1.93 9.78
CA GLN A 77 -10.40 3.24 10.03
C GLN A 77 -11.22 3.71 8.83
N ASP A 78 -10.67 3.53 7.62
CA ASP A 78 -11.34 3.83 6.36
C ASP A 78 -11.11 2.72 5.34
N GLY A 79 -12.15 1.90 5.17
CA GLY A 79 -12.15 0.77 4.25
C GLY A 79 -12.13 1.16 2.77
N THR A 80 -12.35 2.44 2.47
CA THR A 80 -12.53 2.97 1.11
C THR A 80 -11.32 3.74 0.59
N ASN A 81 -10.28 3.91 1.40
CA ASN A 81 -9.08 4.61 0.97
C ASN A 81 -8.32 3.81 -0.09
N THR A 82 -8.41 4.26 -1.34
CA THR A 82 -7.82 3.56 -2.49
C THR A 82 -6.29 3.55 -2.46
N GLY A 83 -5.64 4.57 -1.92
CA GLY A 83 -4.18 4.61 -1.76
C GLY A 83 -3.69 3.51 -0.82
N VAL A 84 -4.39 3.30 0.30
CA VAL A 84 -4.09 2.21 1.24
C VAL A 84 -4.34 0.85 0.60
N LEU A 85 -5.44 0.69 -0.16
CA LEU A 85 -5.74 -0.57 -0.87
C LEU A 85 -4.67 -0.90 -1.92
N LEU A 86 -4.20 0.10 -2.67
CA LEU A 86 -3.10 -0.06 -3.63
C LEU A 86 -1.81 -0.48 -2.92
N LEU A 87 -1.47 0.19 -1.81
CA LEU A 87 -0.26 -0.13 -1.05
C LEU A 87 -0.33 -1.53 -0.43
N LEU A 88 -1.46 -1.94 0.15
CA LEU A 88 -1.67 -3.30 0.64
C LEU A 88 -1.53 -4.34 -0.47
N SER A 89 -2.09 -4.07 -1.64
CA SER A 89 -1.92 -4.93 -2.80
C SER A 89 -0.44 -5.13 -3.17
N SER A 90 0.32 -4.02 -3.24
CA SER A 90 1.76 -4.05 -3.55
C SER A 90 2.57 -4.76 -2.46
N ILE A 91 2.31 -4.49 -1.17
CA ILE A 91 2.95 -5.17 -0.03
C ILE A 91 2.73 -6.69 -0.13
N HIS A 92 1.49 -7.12 -0.33
CA HIS A 92 1.18 -8.55 -0.43
C HIS A 92 1.80 -9.21 -1.65
N PHE A 93 1.89 -8.49 -2.77
CA PHE A 93 2.59 -8.96 -3.96
C PHE A 93 4.07 -9.22 -3.68
N GLN A 94 4.75 -8.28 -3.01
CA GLN A 94 6.17 -8.44 -2.67
C GLN A 94 6.41 -9.59 -1.70
N CYS A 95 5.50 -9.80 -0.75
CA CYS A 95 5.54 -10.96 0.13
C CYS A 95 5.09 -12.28 -0.53
N ARG A 96 4.88 -12.33 -1.84
CA ARG A 96 4.37 -13.51 -2.59
C ARG A 96 3.02 -14.04 -2.11
N ARG A 97 2.23 -13.21 -1.42
CA ARG A 97 0.86 -13.51 -0.96
C ARG A 97 -0.14 -13.10 -2.03
N LEU A 98 -0.10 -13.79 -3.17
CA LEU A 98 -0.81 -13.41 -4.40
C LEU A 98 -2.33 -13.30 -4.23
N ASP A 99 -2.96 -14.16 -3.44
CA ASP A 99 -4.41 -14.09 -3.20
C ASP A 99 -4.83 -12.80 -2.47
N LYS A 100 -4.07 -12.38 -1.47
CA LYS A 100 -4.32 -11.11 -0.77
C LYS A 100 -4.07 -9.92 -1.70
N SER A 101 -3.02 -9.98 -2.51
CA SER A 101 -2.73 -8.92 -3.49
C SER A 101 -3.86 -8.76 -4.51
N ALA A 102 -4.36 -9.87 -5.07
CA ALA A 102 -5.53 -9.83 -5.95
C ALA A 102 -6.75 -9.26 -5.23
N HIS A 103 -7.03 -9.70 -4.00
CA HIS A 103 -8.15 -9.22 -3.22
C HIS A 103 -8.14 -7.70 -3.04
N PHE A 104 -7.01 -7.12 -2.60
CA PHE A 104 -6.92 -5.67 -2.39
C PHE A 104 -6.93 -4.89 -3.71
N SER A 105 -6.37 -5.44 -4.80
CA SER A 105 -6.48 -4.83 -6.14
C SER A 105 -7.94 -4.78 -6.61
N THR A 106 -8.69 -5.87 -6.44
CA THR A 106 -10.12 -5.92 -6.77
C THR A 106 -10.95 -4.98 -5.91
N LEU A 107 -10.63 -4.85 -4.61
CA LEU A 107 -11.28 -3.84 -3.75
C LEU A 107 -10.99 -2.41 -4.23
N ALA A 108 -9.73 -2.11 -4.60
CA ALA A 108 -9.37 -0.80 -5.14
C ALA A 108 -10.14 -0.49 -6.43
N ILE A 109 -10.25 -1.46 -7.35
CA ILE A 109 -11.04 -1.33 -8.59
C ILE A 109 -12.52 -1.11 -8.28
N LYS A 110 -13.08 -1.87 -7.34
CA LYS A 110 -14.49 -1.74 -6.94
C LYS A 110 -14.77 -0.33 -6.38
N GLN A 111 -13.83 0.22 -5.62
CA GLN A 111 -13.95 1.54 -5.02
C GLN A 111 -13.75 2.66 -6.04
N ASN A 112 -12.79 2.52 -6.95
CA ASN A 112 -12.58 3.44 -8.05
C ASN A 112 -12.14 2.67 -9.32
N PRO A 113 -13.06 2.45 -10.28
CA PRO A 113 -12.78 1.73 -11.52
C PRO A 113 -11.83 2.46 -12.49
N LEU A 114 -11.42 3.69 -12.20
CA LEU A 114 -10.50 4.46 -13.04
C LEU A 114 -9.04 4.41 -12.56
N LEU A 115 -8.74 3.60 -11.53
CA LEU A 115 -7.38 3.45 -11.00
C LEU A 115 -6.54 2.51 -11.86
N ALA A 116 -5.77 3.08 -12.78
CA ALA A 116 -4.83 2.34 -13.62
C ALA A 116 -3.85 1.47 -12.80
N GLU A 117 -3.38 1.98 -11.66
CA GLU A 117 -2.47 1.29 -10.75
C GLU A 117 -3.07 -0.02 -10.20
N ALA A 118 -4.39 -0.04 -9.95
CA ALA A 118 -5.07 -1.22 -9.41
C ALA A 118 -5.16 -2.35 -10.45
N TYR A 119 -5.43 -2.00 -11.71
CA TYR A 119 -5.38 -2.94 -12.82
C TYR A 119 -3.96 -3.45 -13.07
N SER A 120 -2.95 -2.59 -13.01
CA SER A 120 -1.55 -3.02 -13.14
C SER A 120 -1.13 -3.97 -12.02
N ASN A 121 -1.51 -3.69 -10.77
CA ASN A 121 -1.25 -4.60 -9.65
C ASN A 121 -1.96 -5.95 -9.83
N LEU A 122 -3.21 -5.96 -10.28
CA LEU A 122 -3.92 -7.21 -10.58
C LEU A 122 -3.29 -7.97 -11.76
N GLY A 123 -2.84 -7.26 -12.79
CA GLY A 123 -2.09 -7.83 -13.91
C GLY A 123 -0.78 -8.48 -13.46
N ASN A 124 -0.07 -7.86 -12.51
CA ASN A 124 1.14 -8.44 -11.90
C ASN A 124 0.82 -9.77 -11.21
N VAL A 125 -0.29 -9.84 -10.47
CA VAL A 125 -0.73 -11.09 -9.84
C VAL A 125 -1.01 -12.19 -10.88
N TYR A 126 -1.73 -11.87 -11.95
CA TYR A 126 -2.01 -12.84 -13.01
C TYR A 126 -0.74 -13.30 -13.73
N LYS A 127 0.20 -12.39 -13.99
CA LYS A 127 1.49 -12.71 -14.59
C LYS A 127 2.27 -13.70 -13.73
N GLU A 128 2.38 -13.47 -12.42
CA GLU A 128 3.06 -14.39 -11.50
C GLU A 128 2.37 -15.77 -11.39
N ARG A 129 1.07 -15.84 -11.66
CA ARG A 129 0.32 -17.11 -11.74
C ARG A 129 0.46 -17.82 -13.09
N GLY A 130 1.18 -17.25 -14.05
CA GLY A 130 1.26 -17.77 -15.43
C GLY A 130 0.01 -17.51 -16.27
N GLN A 131 -0.94 -16.71 -15.76
CA GLN A 131 -2.19 -16.34 -16.43
C GLN A 131 -1.94 -15.14 -17.35
N LEU A 132 -1.19 -15.36 -18.42
CA LEU A 132 -0.66 -14.29 -19.26
C LEU A 132 -1.75 -13.49 -20.00
N GLN A 133 -2.84 -14.12 -20.42
CA GLN A 133 -3.91 -13.41 -21.13
C GLN A 133 -4.62 -12.42 -20.21
N GLU A 134 -4.99 -12.86 -19.00
CA GLU A 134 -5.59 -12.01 -17.99
C GLU A 134 -4.65 -10.87 -17.56
N ALA A 135 -3.35 -11.15 -17.48
CA ALA A 135 -2.35 -10.11 -17.21
C ALA A 135 -2.34 -9.03 -18.32
N LEU A 136 -2.28 -9.46 -19.59
CA LEU A 136 -2.30 -8.55 -20.75
C LEU A 136 -3.57 -7.70 -20.80
N GLU A 137 -4.74 -8.28 -20.54
CA GLU A 137 -6.01 -7.54 -20.48
C GLU A 137 -5.97 -6.44 -19.43
N ASN A 138 -5.47 -6.76 -18.22
CA ASN A 138 -5.36 -5.81 -17.12
C ASN A 138 -4.36 -4.69 -17.42
N TYR A 139 -3.18 -4.99 -17.96
CA TYR A 139 -2.20 -3.96 -18.32
C TYR A 139 -2.70 -3.07 -19.46
N ARG A 140 -3.32 -3.64 -20.50
CA ARG A 140 -3.95 -2.86 -21.59
C ARG A 140 -5.04 -1.93 -21.06
N HIS A 141 -5.81 -2.39 -20.07
CA HIS A 141 -6.81 -1.55 -19.41
C HIS A 141 -6.15 -0.41 -18.62
N ALA A 142 -5.10 -0.69 -17.85
CA ALA A 142 -4.35 0.30 -17.09
C ALA A 142 -3.81 1.44 -17.98
N VAL A 143 -3.13 1.12 -19.07
CA VAL A 143 -2.58 2.14 -19.99
C VAL A 143 -3.65 2.86 -20.80
N ARG A 144 -4.85 2.27 -20.96
CA ARG A 144 -5.99 2.97 -21.56
C ARG A 144 -6.59 4.01 -20.62
N LEU A 145 -6.68 3.69 -19.32
CA LEU A 145 -7.15 4.61 -18.29
C LEU A 145 -6.16 5.76 -18.06
N LYS A 146 -4.86 5.45 -18.09
CA LYS A 146 -3.78 6.39 -17.86
C LYS A 146 -2.70 6.24 -18.94
N PRO A 147 -2.83 6.95 -20.07
CA PRO A 147 -1.91 6.84 -21.20
C PRO A 147 -0.47 7.25 -20.89
N ASP A 148 -0.21 8.01 -19.83
CA ASP A 148 1.14 8.37 -19.36
C ASP A 148 1.67 7.41 -18.27
N PHE A 149 1.02 6.27 -18.06
CA PHE A 149 1.42 5.31 -17.03
C PHE A 149 2.61 4.44 -17.46
N ILE A 150 3.81 4.98 -17.26
CA ILE A 150 5.09 4.35 -17.61
C ILE A 150 5.18 2.90 -17.09
N ASP A 151 4.95 2.67 -15.79
CA ASP A 151 5.04 1.32 -15.21
C ASP A 151 4.03 0.34 -15.84
N GLY A 152 2.86 0.85 -16.25
CA GLY A 152 1.87 0.08 -16.99
C GLY A 152 2.39 -0.43 -18.33
N TYR A 153 3.10 0.42 -19.09
CA TYR A 153 3.73 0.02 -20.35
C TYR A 153 4.90 -0.95 -20.16
N ILE A 154 5.72 -0.75 -19.13
CA ILE A 154 6.82 -1.66 -18.79
C ILE A 154 6.26 -3.06 -18.48
N ASN A 155 5.22 -3.13 -17.63
CA ASN A 155 4.59 -4.39 -17.28
C ASN A 155 3.89 -5.06 -18.47
N LEU A 156 3.22 -4.26 -19.33
CA LEU A 156 2.62 -4.73 -20.58
C LEU A 156 3.68 -5.34 -21.51
N ALA A 157 4.79 -4.65 -21.73
CA ALA A 157 5.88 -5.11 -22.59
C ALA A 157 6.48 -6.43 -22.07
N ALA A 158 6.75 -6.52 -20.77
CA ALA A 158 7.26 -7.74 -20.15
C ALA A 158 6.30 -8.93 -20.34
N ALA A 159 4.99 -8.71 -20.17
CA ALA A 159 3.99 -9.74 -20.39
C ALA A 159 3.85 -10.14 -21.87
N LEU A 160 3.98 -9.19 -22.80
CA LEU A 160 3.99 -9.45 -24.24
C LEU A 160 5.20 -10.27 -24.67
N VAL A 161 6.39 -9.98 -24.14
CA VAL A 161 7.58 -10.81 -24.34
C VAL A 161 7.33 -12.23 -23.85
N ALA A 162 6.77 -12.41 -22.65
CA ALA A 162 6.44 -13.72 -22.11
C ALA A 162 5.39 -14.48 -22.96
N ALA A 163 4.48 -13.76 -23.61
CA ALA A 163 3.49 -14.31 -24.53
C ALA A 163 4.04 -14.55 -25.96
N GLY A 164 5.27 -14.12 -26.26
CA GLY A 164 5.90 -14.22 -27.59
C GLY A 164 5.50 -13.13 -28.58
N ASP A 165 4.73 -12.12 -28.16
CA ASP A 165 4.29 -10.99 -29.00
C ASP A 165 5.33 -9.87 -28.97
N MET A 166 6.48 -10.15 -29.58
CA MET A 166 7.67 -9.30 -29.49
C MET A 166 7.49 -7.92 -30.14
N GLU A 167 6.71 -7.82 -31.22
CA GLU A 167 6.46 -6.54 -31.91
C GLU A 167 5.62 -5.58 -31.05
N GLN A 168 4.54 -6.06 -30.42
CA GLN A 168 3.78 -5.21 -29.50
C GLN A 168 4.58 -4.88 -28.24
N ALA A 169 5.48 -5.77 -27.79
CA ALA A 169 6.38 -5.47 -26.68
C ALA A 169 7.35 -4.33 -27.01
N VAL A 170 7.94 -4.33 -28.22
CA VAL A 170 8.76 -3.21 -28.72
C VAL A 170 7.96 -1.91 -28.67
N GLN A 171 6.73 -1.91 -29.20
CA GLN A 171 5.89 -0.71 -29.20
C GLN A 171 5.59 -0.20 -27.78
N ALA A 172 5.31 -1.10 -26.83
CA ALA A 172 5.05 -0.73 -25.44
C ALA A 172 6.30 -0.11 -24.77
N TYR A 173 7.49 -0.68 -24.98
CA TYR A 173 8.74 -0.08 -24.48
C TYR A 173 9.06 1.28 -25.12
N VAL A 174 8.86 1.40 -26.43
CA VAL A 174 9.02 2.68 -27.13
C VAL A 174 8.08 3.73 -26.55
N THR A 175 6.82 3.40 -26.30
CA THR A 175 5.87 4.32 -25.67
C THR A 175 6.31 4.71 -24.25
N ALA A 176 6.80 3.77 -23.43
CA ALA A 176 7.35 4.10 -22.11
C ALA A 176 8.51 5.11 -22.20
N LEU A 177 9.42 4.93 -23.17
CA LEU A 177 10.55 5.83 -23.42
C LEU A 177 10.13 7.18 -24.02
N GLN A 178 8.99 7.26 -24.72
CA GLN A 178 8.42 8.55 -25.15
C GLN A 178 8.00 9.41 -23.96
N TYR A 179 7.46 8.80 -22.89
CA TYR A 179 7.09 9.50 -21.67
C TYR A 179 8.29 9.79 -20.76
N ASN A 180 9.26 8.88 -20.70
CA ASN A 180 10.51 9.11 -19.98
C ASN A 180 11.71 8.49 -20.72
N PRO A 181 12.49 9.30 -21.45
CA PRO A 181 13.65 8.84 -22.22
C PRO A 181 14.82 8.31 -21.36
N ASP A 182 14.86 8.64 -20.06
CA ASP A 182 16.00 8.33 -19.18
C ASP A 182 15.88 6.96 -18.49
N LEU A 183 14.88 6.15 -18.87
CA LEU A 183 14.68 4.80 -18.32
C LEU A 183 15.72 3.82 -18.89
N TYR A 184 16.91 3.81 -18.29
CA TYR A 184 18.03 2.95 -18.73
C TYR A 184 17.69 1.46 -18.76
N CYS A 185 16.93 0.97 -17.77
CA CYS A 185 16.47 -0.43 -17.75
C CYS A 185 15.61 -0.76 -18.98
N VAL A 186 14.63 0.08 -19.29
CA VAL A 186 13.73 -0.08 -20.43
C VAL A 186 14.50 -0.01 -21.75
N ARG A 187 15.46 0.91 -21.89
CA ARG A 187 16.33 0.99 -23.08
C ARG A 187 17.16 -0.28 -23.25
N SER A 188 17.67 -0.84 -22.15
CA SER A 188 18.43 -2.09 -22.16
C SER A 188 17.56 -3.27 -22.57
N ASP A 189 16.35 -3.38 -22.01
CA ASP A 189 15.38 -4.43 -22.33
C ASP A 189 14.92 -4.35 -23.79
N LEU A 190 14.64 -3.14 -24.28
CA LEU A 190 14.32 -2.90 -25.69
C LEU A 190 15.49 -3.29 -26.61
N GLY A 191 16.72 -2.90 -26.27
CA GLY A 191 17.90 -3.26 -27.05
C GLY A 191 18.13 -4.78 -27.11
N ASN A 192 17.91 -5.49 -26.01
CA ASN A 192 17.97 -6.96 -25.97
C ASN A 192 16.87 -7.59 -26.83
N LEU A 193 15.65 -7.06 -26.76
CA LEU A 193 14.52 -7.51 -27.56
C LEU A 193 14.76 -7.30 -29.07
N LEU A 194 15.27 -6.13 -29.46
CA LEU A 194 15.60 -5.82 -30.86
C LEU A 194 16.72 -6.72 -31.41
N LYS A 195 17.73 -7.04 -30.58
CA LYS A 195 18.77 -8.02 -30.92
C LYS A 195 18.17 -9.41 -31.15
N ALA A 196 17.25 -9.85 -30.29
CA ALA A 196 16.57 -11.13 -30.46
C ALA A 196 15.72 -11.17 -31.75
N LEU A 197 15.19 -10.03 -32.19
CA LEU A 197 14.48 -9.87 -33.46
C LEU A 197 15.40 -9.69 -34.68
N GLY A 198 16.72 -9.61 -34.50
CA GLY A 198 17.68 -9.34 -35.59
C GLY A 198 17.69 -7.89 -36.09
N ARG A 199 16.98 -6.97 -35.42
CA ARG A 199 16.82 -5.55 -35.79
C ARG A 199 17.95 -4.70 -35.18
N LEU A 200 19.20 -5.06 -35.48
CA LEU A 200 20.39 -4.44 -34.88
C LEU A 200 20.51 -2.93 -35.20
N ASP A 201 19.98 -2.50 -36.34
CA ASP A 201 20.05 -1.09 -36.75
C ASP A 201 19.21 -0.16 -35.87
N GLU A 202 18.17 -0.70 -35.23
CA GLU A 202 17.27 0.02 -34.33
C GLU A 202 17.74 -0.03 -32.86
N ALA A 203 18.69 -0.92 -32.53
CA ALA A 203 19.20 -1.14 -31.18
C ALA A 203 20.37 -0.18 -30.80
N LYS A 204 20.28 1.09 -31.19
CA LYS A 204 21.32 2.13 -30.96
C LYS A 204 20.93 3.05 -29.81
#